data_AF-A0A7L2GZP2-F1
#
_entry.id   AF-A0A7L2GZP2-F1
#
_cell.length_a   1.000
_cell.length_b   1.000
_cell.length_c   1.000
_cell.angle_alpha   90.00
_cell.angle_beta   90.00
_cell.angle_gamma   90.00
#
_symmetry.space_group_name_H-M   'P 1'
#
loop_
_entity.id
_entity.type
_entity.pdbx_description
1 polymer ?
#
loop_
_entity_poly.entity_id
_entity_poly.type
_entity_poly.pdbx_seq_one_letter_code
_entity_poly.pdbx_strand_id
1 'polypeptide(L)'
;LEGYIYWTDDEVRAIRRSFVDGSGSQFVVTAQIAHPDGIAVDWVARNLYWTDTGTDRIEVTRLNGTMRKILISEDLEEPRAIVLDPMVGYMYWTDWGEIPKIERAALDGSDRIVLVNTSLGWPNGLALDYAESKIYWGDAKTDKIEVMNADGTGRRVLVEDKLPHIFGFTLLGDYVYWTDWQRRSIERVHKRTAEREIIIDQLPDLMGLKATNVHQIIGTNPCAEDNGGCSHLCLYRP
;
A
#
# COMPACT_ATOMS: atom_id res chain seq x y z
N LEU A 1 -18.23 2.05 7.93
CA LEU A 1 -16.82 2.41 8.24
C LEU A 1 -16.68 2.49 9.74
N GLU A 2 -15.71 1.79 10.32
CA GLU A 2 -15.51 1.76 11.78
C GLU A 2 -14.58 2.87 12.28
N GLY A 3 -13.96 3.67 11.39
CA GLY A 3 -13.10 4.79 11.79
C GLY A 3 -11.76 4.38 12.42
N TYR A 4 -11.35 3.12 12.23
CA TYR A 4 -10.06 2.61 12.69
C TYR A 4 -8.92 3.04 11.76
N ILE A 5 -7.82 3.49 12.36
CA ILE A 5 -6.50 3.58 11.74
C ILE A 5 -5.76 2.29 12.06
N TYR A 6 -5.12 1.70 11.07
CA TYR A 6 -4.26 0.51 11.22
C TYR A 6 -2.81 0.92 10.96
N TRP A 7 -1.90 0.43 11.79
CA TRP A 7 -0.47 0.65 11.59
C TRP A 7 0.35 -0.57 12.01
N THR A 8 1.57 -0.61 11.50
CA THR A 8 2.57 -1.63 11.76
C THR A 8 3.69 -1.03 12.59
N ASP A 9 4.37 -1.87 13.36
CA ASP A 9 5.48 -1.49 14.24
C ASP A 9 6.48 -2.65 14.26
N ASP A 10 7.70 -2.39 13.81
CA ASP A 10 8.75 -3.40 13.63
C ASP A 10 9.53 -3.68 14.91
N GLU A 11 9.64 -2.71 15.82
CA GLU A 11 10.24 -2.92 17.14
C GLU A 11 9.30 -3.73 18.03
N VAL A 12 8.01 -3.39 18.04
CA VAL A 12 6.97 -4.12 18.78
C VAL A 12 6.60 -5.44 18.09
N ARG A 13 6.86 -5.55 16.78
CA ARG A 13 6.49 -6.69 15.92
C ARG A 13 5.00 -6.99 15.95
N ALA A 14 4.21 -5.95 15.71
CA ALA A 14 2.77 -6.06 15.78
C ALA A 14 2.05 -5.16 14.78
N ILE A 15 0.82 -5.56 14.46
CA ILE A 15 -0.17 -4.72 13.80
C ILE A 15 -1.18 -4.28 14.84
N ARG A 16 -1.45 -2.97 14.88
CA ARG A 16 -2.36 -2.35 15.85
C ARG A 16 -3.41 -1.51 15.14
N ARG A 17 -4.48 -1.21 15.87
CA ARG A 17 -5.51 -0.27 15.42
C ARG A 17 -6.01 0.61 16.55
N SER A 18 -6.51 1.80 16.22
CA SER A 18 -7.17 2.73 17.14
C SER A 18 -8.16 3.61 16.38
N PHE A 19 -9.05 4.30 17.08
CA PHE A 19 -9.79 5.41 16.48
C PHE A 19 -8.85 6.58 16.18
N VAL A 20 -9.34 7.53 15.36
CA VAL A 20 -8.59 8.73 14.95
C VAL A 20 -8.19 9.61 16.15
N ASP A 21 -8.97 9.59 17.23
CA ASP A 21 -8.67 10.30 18.47
C ASP A 21 -7.68 9.56 19.39
N GLY A 22 -7.16 8.39 18.94
CA GLY A 22 -6.24 7.54 19.68
C GLY A 22 -6.90 6.61 20.70
N SER A 23 -8.22 6.72 20.91
CA SER A 23 -8.95 5.81 21.80
C SER A 23 -9.11 4.41 21.18
N GLY A 24 -9.46 3.43 22.01
CA GLY A 24 -9.74 2.07 21.52
C GLY A 24 -8.54 1.36 20.90
N SER A 25 -7.31 1.71 21.31
CA SER A 25 -6.08 1.04 20.87
C SER A 25 -6.11 -0.45 21.18
N GLN A 26 -5.92 -1.28 20.15
CA GLN A 26 -5.93 -2.74 20.25
C GLN A 26 -4.81 -3.35 19.40
N PHE A 27 -4.30 -4.50 19.84
CA PHE A 27 -3.47 -5.37 19.02
C PHE A 27 -4.35 -6.19 18.07
N VAL A 28 -3.92 -6.31 16.81
CA VAL A 28 -4.61 -7.07 15.75
C VAL A 28 -3.82 -8.34 15.45
N VAL A 29 -2.51 -8.23 15.22
CA VAL A 29 -1.61 -9.36 15.01
C VAL A 29 -0.35 -9.16 15.84
N THR A 30 0.08 -10.18 16.59
CA THR A 30 1.19 -10.10 17.56
C THR A 30 2.18 -11.26 17.49
N ALA A 31 1.97 -12.21 16.58
CA ALA A 31 2.78 -13.40 16.48
C ALA A 31 3.15 -13.64 15.01
N GLN A 32 4.30 -14.29 14.78
CA GLN A 32 4.81 -14.58 13.43
C GLN A 32 4.85 -13.32 12.55
N ILE A 33 5.28 -12.20 13.13
CA ILE A 33 5.58 -10.94 12.43
C ILE A 33 7.04 -10.63 12.71
N ALA A 34 7.77 -10.25 11.68
CA ALA A 34 9.17 -9.86 11.76
C ALA A 34 9.35 -8.38 11.40
N HIS A 35 9.14 -8.00 10.14
CA HIS A 35 9.31 -6.64 9.64
C HIS A 35 8.11 -6.23 8.77
N PRO A 36 7.00 -5.79 9.39
CA PRO A 36 5.77 -5.45 8.68
C PRO A 36 5.88 -4.05 8.04
N ASP A 37 6.41 -3.99 6.81
CA ASP A 37 6.72 -2.73 6.12
C ASP A 37 5.54 -2.10 5.37
N GLY A 38 4.56 -2.91 4.97
CA GLY A 38 3.39 -2.47 4.19
C GLY A 38 2.10 -2.98 4.77
N ILE A 39 1.05 -2.15 4.75
CA ILE A 39 -0.29 -2.52 5.20
C ILE A 39 -1.36 -1.89 4.32
N ALA A 40 -2.39 -2.66 3.98
CA ALA A 40 -3.53 -2.20 3.22
C ALA A 40 -4.86 -2.77 3.73
N VAL A 41 -5.87 -1.92 3.76
CA VAL A 41 -7.21 -2.24 4.27
C VAL A 41 -8.12 -2.54 3.09
N ASP A 42 -8.71 -3.74 3.05
CA ASP A 42 -9.85 -4.03 2.19
C ASP A 42 -11.13 -3.61 2.91
N TRP A 43 -11.63 -2.43 2.55
CA TRP A 43 -12.83 -1.86 3.15
C TRP A 43 -14.13 -2.54 2.69
N VAL A 44 -14.09 -3.31 1.59
CA VAL A 44 -15.26 -4.00 1.01
C VAL A 44 -15.41 -5.39 1.63
N ALA A 45 -14.40 -6.24 1.51
CA ALA A 45 -14.44 -7.62 2.04
C ALA A 45 -14.07 -7.71 3.53
N ARG A 46 -13.73 -6.57 4.16
CA ARG A 46 -13.40 -6.48 5.60
C ARG A 46 -12.16 -7.30 5.98
N ASN A 47 -11.17 -7.27 5.11
CA ASN A 47 -9.88 -7.96 5.28
C ASN A 47 -8.74 -6.94 5.47
N LEU A 48 -7.65 -7.39 6.08
CA LEU A 48 -6.42 -6.62 6.31
C LEU A 48 -5.25 -7.37 5.68
N TYR A 49 -4.55 -6.71 4.77
CA TYR A 49 -3.40 -7.22 4.05
C TYR A 49 -2.14 -6.55 4.55
N TRP A 50 -1.04 -7.29 4.65
CA TRP A 50 0.26 -6.71 4.95
C TRP A 50 1.37 -7.49 4.27
N THR A 51 2.50 -6.82 4.09
CA THR A 51 3.76 -7.42 3.65
C THR A 51 4.72 -7.49 4.83
N ASP A 52 5.53 -8.55 4.87
CA ASP A 52 6.54 -8.73 5.90
C ASP A 52 7.87 -9.10 5.24
N THR A 53 8.84 -8.17 5.27
CA THR A 53 10.20 -8.32 4.69
C THR A 53 11.09 -9.23 5.52
N GLY A 54 10.73 -9.54 6.76
CA GLY A 54 11.52 -10.47 7.58
C GLY A 54 11.16 -11.94 7.37
N THR A 55 10.04 -12.21 6.69
CA THR A 55 9.58 -13.58 6.39
C THR A 55 9.24 -13.80 4.92
N ASP A 56 9.45 -12.78 4.10
CA ASP A 56 9.23 -12.71 2.66
C ASP A 56 7.82 -13.14 2.27
N ARG A 57 6.82 -12.54 2.91
CA ARG A 57 5.41 -12.96 2.79
C ARG A 57 4.45 -11.79 2.58
N ILE A 58 3.37 -12.09 1.86
CA ILE A 58 2.14 -11.30 1.86
C ILE A 58 1.05 -12.13 2.51
N GLU A 59 0.38 -11.55 3.48
CA GLU A 59 -0.60 -12.24 4.30
C GLU A 59 -1.89 -11.43 4.43
N VAL A 60 -2.97 -12.15 4.77
CA VAL A 60 -4.28 -11.57 4.97
C VAL A 60 -4.92 -12.09 6.26
N THR A 61 -5.65 -11.21 6.93
CA THR A 61 -6.56 -11.53 8.04
C THR A 61 -7.89 -10.81 7.85
N ARG A 62 -8.87 -11.10 8.69
CA ARG A 62 -9.96 -10.16 8.93
C ARG A 62 -9.45 -8.90 9.62
N LEU A 63 -10.21 -7.81 9.52
CA LEU A 63 -9.90 -6.55 10.20
C LEU A 63 -9.74 -6.62 11.73
N ASN A 64 -10.17 -7.73 12.36
CA ASN A 64 -9.99 -8.02 13.78
C ASN A 64 -8.80 -8.96 14.07
N GLY A 65 -8.01 -9.34 13.06
CA GLY A 65 -6.84 -10.23 13.19
C GLY A 65 -7.13 -11.73 13.10
N THR A 66 -8.40 -12.13 12.95
CA THR A 66 -8.78 -13.54 12.82
C THR A 66 -8.58 -14.06 11.38
N MET A 67 -8.63 -15.39 11.22
CA MET A 67 -8.58 -16.06 9.92
C MET A 67 -7.33 -15.71 9.10
N ARG A 68 -6.15 -15.81 9.72
CA ARG A 68 -4.87 -15.55 9.06
C ARG A 68 -4.61 -16.56 7.95
N LYS A 69 -4.19 -16.07 6.79
CA LYS A 69 -3.78 -16.86 5.63
C LYS A 69 -2.57 -16.23 4.95
N ILE A 70 -1.55 -17.04 4.65
CA ILE A 70 -0.44 -16.65 3.79
C ILE A 70 -0.93 -16.71 2.33
N LEU A 71 -0.78 -15.62 1.58
CA LEU A 71 -1.21 -15.53 0.18
C LEU A 71 -0.04 -15.74 -0.79
N ILE A 72 1.10 -15.11 -0.50
CA ILE A 72 2.31 -15.19 -1.33
C ILE A 72 3.50 -15.43 -0.41
N SER A 73 4.32 -16.41 -0.74
CA SER A 73 5.54 -16.77 0.00
C SER A 73 6.65 -17.36 -0.87
N GLU A 74 6.41 -17.52 -2.17
CA GLU A 74 7.38 -18.05 -3.13
C GLU A 74 7.79 -16.92 -4.08
N ASP A 75 9.03 -16.92 -4.55
CA ASP A 75 9.60 -15.89 -5.45
C ASP A 75 9.34 -14.45 -4.98
N LEU A 76 9.34 -14.25 -3.66
CA LEU A 76 9.18 -12.97 -2.98
C LEU A 76 10.40 -12.78 -2.09
N GLU A 77 11.01 -11.60 -2.12
CA GLU A 77 12.23 -11.32 -1.34
C GLU A 77 11.97 -10.19 -0.37
N GLU A 78 11.85 -8.95 -0.84
CA GLU A 78 11.73 -7.79 0.04
C GLU A 78 10.41 -7.03 -0.25
N PRO A 79 9.25 -7.62 0.08
CA PRO A 79 7.95 -7.01 -0.19
C PRO A 79 7.66 -5.82 0.70
N ARG A 80 7.49 -4.63 0.13
CA ARG A 80 7.44 -3.38 0.90
C ARG A 80 6.10 -2.66 0.87
N ALA A 81 5.76 -1.96 -0.22
CA ALA A 81 4.50 -1.25 -0.30
C ALA A 81 3.42 -2.17 -0.85
N ILE A 82 2.18 -2.06 -0.34
CA ILE A 82 1.03 -2.79 -0.85
C ILE A 82 -0.20 -1.87 -0.94
N VAL A 83 -0.95 -2.01 -2.02
CA VAL A 83 -2.23 -1.31 -2.26
C VAL A 83 -3.23 -2.27 -2.88
N LEU A 84 -4.52 -2.02 -2.65
CA LEU A 84 -5.61 -2.91 -3.05
C LEU A 84 -6.59 -2.14 -3.94
N ASP A 85 -7.12 -2.80 -4.95
CA ASP A 85 -8.31 -2.41 -5.68
C ASP A 85 -9.43 -3.45 -5.42
N PRO A 86 -10.25 -3.26 -4.37
CA PRO A 86 -11.33 -4.20 -4.05
C PRO A 86 -12.45 -4.22 -5.10
N MET A 87 -12.58 -3.18 -5.93
CA MET A 87 -13.63 -3.10 -6.95
C MET A 87 -13.29 -3.99 -8.14
N VAL A 88 -12.01 -4.03 -8.51
CA VAL A 88 -11.53 -4.86 -9.62
C VAL A 88 -11.06 -6.23 -9.14
N GLY A 89 -10.68 -6.37 -7.87
CA GLY A 89 -10.22 -7.63 -7.29
C GLY A 89 -8.72 -7.87 -7.44
N TYR A 90 -7.92 -6.80 -7.46
CA TYR A 90 -6.45 -6.89 -7.55
C TYR A 90 -5.75 -6.29 -6.34
N MET A 91 -4.61 -6.86 -5.98
CA MET A 91 -3.61 -6.25 -5.11
C MET A 91 -2.33 -5.99 -5.89
N TYR A 92 -1.64 -4.92 -5.53
CA TYR A 92 -0.39 -4.49 -6.15
C TYR A 92 0.62 -4.27 -5.04
N TRP A 93 1.85 -4.72 -5.25
CA TRP A 93 2.92 -4.50 -4.28
C TRP A 93 4.25 -4.22 -4.96
N THR A 94 5.17 -3.68 -4.19
CA THR A 94 6.57 -3.51 -4.57
C THR A 94 7.43 -4.55 -3.88
N ASP A 95 8.41 -5.07 -4.59
CA ASP A 95 9.46 -5.95 -4.08
C ASP A 95 10.81 -5.35 -4.49
N TRP A 96 11.67 -5.08 -3.52
CA TRP A 96 12.96 -4.42 -3.73
C TRP A 96 14.17 -5.36 -3.52
N GLY A 97 13.96 -6.67 -3.65
CA GLY A 97 15.01 -7.69 -3.59
C GLY A 97 16.05 -7.58 -4.70
N GLU A 98 16.78 -8.66 -4.98
CA GLU A 98 17.86 -8.71 -5.98
C GLU A 98 17.39 -8.23 -7.36
N ILE A 99 16.16 -8.59 -7.74
CA ILE A 99 15.49 -8.10 -8.94
C ILE A 99 14.27 -7.26 -8.52
N PRO A 100 14.44 -5.93 -8.40
CA PRO A 100 13.35 -5.04 -8.02
C PRO A 100 12.21 -5.08 -9.02
N LYS A 101 10.98 -5.25 -8.51
CA LYS A 101 9.79 -5.44 -9.33
C LYS A 101 8.55 -4.83 -8.68
N ILE A 102 7.58 -4.49 -9.52
CA ILE A 102 6.21 -4.16 -9.12
C ILE A 102 5.33 -5.25 -9.69
N GLU A 103 4.49 -5.81 -8.85
CA GLU A 103 3.70 -6.98 -9.17
C GLU A 103 2.21 -6.76 -8.88
N ARG A 104 1.39 -7.59 -9.51
CA ARG A 104 -0.05 -7.62 -9.32
C ARG A 104 -0.52 -9.06 -9.22
N ALA A 105 -1.46 -9.32 -8.33
CA ALA A 105 -2.19 -10.57 -8.24
C ALA A 105 -3.64 -10.28 -7.87
N ALA A 106 -4.53 -11.27 -8.04
CA ALA A 106 -5.87 -11.18 -7.48
C ALA A 106 -5.81 -11.13 -5.95
N LEU A 107 -6.90 -10.70 -5.27
CA LEU A 107 -6.89 -10.53 -3.79
C LEU A 107 -6.69 -11.83 -2.99
N ASP A 108 -6.70 -12.98 -3.65
CA ASP A 108 -6.36 -14.28 -3.06
C ASP A 108 -4.93 -14.76 -3.35
N GLY A 109 -4.12 -13.96 -4.03
CA GLY A 109 -2.75 -14.29 -4.45
C GLY A 109 -2.66 -15.00 -5.80
N SER A 110 -3.77 -15.34 -6.45
CA SER A 110 -3.76 -15.99 -7.77
C SER A 110 -3.45 -15.02 -8.91
N ASP A 111 -3.15 -15.54 -10.10
CA ASP A 111 -2.88 -14.75 -11.31
C ASP A 111 -1.80 -13.69 -11.13
N ARG A 112 -0.74 -14.05 -10.39
CA ARG A 112 0.44 -13.21 -10.15
C ARG A 112 1.16 -12.89 -11.46
N ILE A 113 1.35 -11.60 -11.71
CA ILE A 113 2.08 -11.07 -12.85
C ILE A 113 3.06 -10.00 -12.40
N VAL A 114 4.20 -9.93 -13.09
CA VAL A 114 5.16 -8.84 -12.94
C VAL A 114 4.75 -7.71 -13.89
N LEU A 115 4.38 -6.56 -13.33
CA LEU A 115 3.99 -5.37 -14.11
C LEU A 115 5.20 -4.56 -14.55
N VAL A 116 6.20 -4.43 -13.67
CA VAL A 116 7.41 -3.65 -13.93
C VAL A 116 8.61 -4.40 -13.38
N ASN A 117 9.64 -4.59 -14.20
CA ASN A 117 10.90 -5.26 -13.84
C ASN A 117 12.15 -4.55 -14.39
N THR A 118 11.99 -3.35 -14.93
CA THR A 118 13.06 -2.58 -15.58
C THR A 118 13.11 -1.18 -15.00
N SER A 119 14.31 -0.61 -14.92
CA SER A 119 14.53 0.75 -14.40
C SER A 119 13.90 0.96 -13.01
N LEU A 120 14.00 -0.05 -12.15
CA LEU A 120 13.63 0.00 -10.75
C LEU A 120 14.89 -0.20 -9.89
N GLY A 121 14.93 0.49 -8.77
CA GLY A 121 15.98 0.39 -7.78
C GLY A 121 15.38 0.09 -6.41
N TRP A 122 14.76 1.09 -5.78
CA TRP A 122 14.11 0.94 -4.47
C TRP A 122 12.67 1.48 -4.53
N PRO A 123 11.72 0.71 -5.09
CA PRO A 123 10.32 1.11 -5.19
C PRO A 123 9.64 1.09 -3.81
N ASN A 124 9.81 2.18 -3.05
CA ASN A 124 9.37 2.26 -1.65
C ASN A 124 7.90 2.63 -1.48
N GLY A 125 7.36 3.42 -2.41
CA GLY A 125 6.01 3.97 -2.30
C GLY A 125 5.11 3.48 -3.41
N LEU A 126 3.84 3.19 -3.11
CA LEU A 126 2.85 2.76 -4.10
C LEU A 126 1.48 3.37 -3.77
N ALA A 127 0.79 3.90 -4.78
CA ALA A 127 -0.56 4.46 -4.65
C ALA A 127 -1.41 4.18 -5.89
N LEU A 128 -2.73 4.07 -5.70
CA LEU A 128 -3.70 3.87 -6.77
C LEU A 128 -4.55 5.13 -6.96
N ASP A 129 -4.79 5.47 -8.23
CA ASP A 129 -5.88 6.33 -8.65
C ASP A 129 -7.00 5.45 -9.22
N TYR A 130 -8.01 5.18 -8.39
CA TYR A 130 -9.15 4.34 -8.78
C TYR A 130 -9.98 4.94 -9.91
N ALA A 131 -10.05 6.27 -10.00
CA ALA A 131 -10.88 6.95 -10.99
C ALA A 131 -10.24 6.94 -12.38
N GLU A 132 -8.91 7.02 -12.44
CA GLU A 132 -8.16 6.97 -13.71
C GLU A 132 -7.55 5.59 -14.00
N SER A 133 -7.76 4.59 -13.13
CA SER A 133 -7.16 3.25 -13.20
C SER A 133 -5.64 3.29 -13.41
N LYS A 134 -4.95 4.11 -12.61
CA LYS A 134 -3.50 4.29 -12.67
C LYS A 134 -2.82 3.94 -11.37
N ILE A 135 -1.58 3.47 -11.49
CA ILE A 135 -0.70 3.20 -10.37
C ILE A 135 0.46 4.20 -10.39
N TYR A 136 0.80 4.71 -9.22
CA TYR A 136 1.87 5.66 -8.99
C TYR A 136 2.86 5.04 -8.01
N TRP A 137 4.15 5.17 -8.28
CA TRP A 137 5.18 4.72 -7.35
C TRP A 137 6.32 5.72 -7.26
N GLY A 138 6.97 5.72 -6.11
CA GLY A 138 8.20 6.45 -5.87
C GLY A 138 9.36 5.48 -5.71
N ASP A 139 10.45 5.74 -6.41
CA ASP A 139 11.68 4.96 -6.33
C ASP A 139 12.79 5.79 -5.69
N ALA A 140 13.25 5.37 -4.51
CA ALA A 140 14.21 6.09 -3.69
C ALA A 140 15.68 5.93 -4.15
N LYS A 141 15.96 5.07 -5.13
CA LYS A 141 17.31 4.89 -5.69
C LYS A 141 17.48 5.65 -7.00
N THR A 142 16.40 5.77 -7.77
CA THR A 142 16.39 6.49 -9.04
C THR A 142 15.87 7.93 -8.93
N ASP A 143 15.43 8.34 -7.73
CA ASP A 143 14.89 9.67 -7.41
C ASP A 143 13.75 10.10 -8.33
N LYS A 144 12.83 9.17 -8.62
CA LYS A 144 11.71 9.37 -9.56
C LYS A 144 10.38 9.00 -8.95
N ILE A 145 9.36 9.78 -9.32
CA ILE A 145 7.96 9.37 -9.20
C ILE A 145 7.46 9.06 -10.60
N GLU A 146 6.99 7.84 -10.78
CA GLU A 146 6.47 7.35 -12.05
C GLU A 146 4.98 6.99 -11.94
N VAL A 147 4.33 6.95 -13.09
CA VAL A 147 2.92 6.60 -13.22
C VAL A 147 2.72 5.69 -14.43
N MET A 148 1.80 4.75 -14.28
CA MET A 148 1.42 3.79 -15.31
C MET A 148 -0.07 3.46 -15.20
N ASN A 149 -0.68 2.97 -16.28
CA ASN A 149 -2.01 2.38 -16.20
C ASN A 149 -1.95 1.06 -15.41
N ALA A 150 -3.06 0.67 -14.76
CA ALA A 150 -3.15 -0.54 -13.95
C ALA A 150 -2.99 -1.86 -14.73
N ASP A 151 -3.00 -1.79 -16.06
CA ASP A 151 -2.74 -2.90 -16.99
C ASP A 151 -1.26 -3.04 -17.39
N GLY A 152 -0.38 -2.15 -16.92
CA GLY A 152 1.05 -2.16 -17.27
C GLY A 152 1.44 -1.22 -18.43
N THR A 153 0.48 -0.53 -19.05
CA THR A 153 0.73 0.34 -20.19
C THR A 153 0.93 1.80 -19.80
N GLY A 154 1.46 2.62 -20.71
CA GLY A 154 1.51 4.08 -20.52
C GLY A 154 2.44 4.55 -19.39
N ARG A 155 3.48 3.76 -19.06
CA ARG A 155 4.51 4.14 -18.10
C ARG A 155 5.19 5.45 -18.51
N ARG A 156 5.23 6.41 -17.60
CA ARG A 156 5.94 7.69 -17.77
C ARG A 156 6.43 8.22 -16.43
N VAL A 157 7.47 9.03 -16.48
CA VAL A 157 7.94 9.81 -15.33
C VAL A 157 6.98 10.98 -15.09
N LEU A 158 6.58 11.18 -13.83
CA LEU A 158 5.77 12.31 -13.40
C LEU A 158 6.64 13.43 -12.81
N VAL A 159 7.58 13.04 -11.95
CA VAL A 159 8.56 13.95 -11.33
C VAL A 159 9.92 13.27 -11.37
N GLU A 160 10.92 14.04 -11.78
CA GLU A 160 12.33 13.69 -11.65
C GLU A 160 13.06 14.78 -10.86
N ASP A 161 14.21 14.40 -10.33
CA ASP A 161 15.10 15.22 -9.50
C ASP A 161 14.51 15.67 -8.15
N LYS A 162 15.42 15.93 -7.20
CA LYS A 162 15.08 16.45 -5.87
C LYS A 162 14.11 15.54 -5.10
N LEU A 163 14.31 14.23 -5.13
CA LEU A 163 13.53 13.24 -4.37
C LEU A 163 14.47 12.33 -3.54
N PRO A 164 15.33 12.90 -2.67
CA PRO A 164 16.48 12.19 -2.12
C PRO A 164 16.17 10.91 -1.35
N HIS A 165 14.98 10.77 -0.73
CA HIS A 165 14.56 9.49 -0.16
C HIS A 165 13.05 9.40 0.13
N ILE A 166 12.27 8.95 -0.85
CA ILE A 166 10.82 8.70 -0.68
C ILE A 166 10.62 7.48 0.23
N PHE A 167 9.77 7.63 1.26
CA PHE A 167 9.36 6.51 2.13
C PHE A 167 7.84 6.32 2.11
N GLY A 168 7.10 7.22 2.77
CA GLY A 168 5.64 7.24 2.74
C GLY A 168 5.15 7.82 1.43
N PHE A 169 4.11 7.23 0.86
CA PHE A 169 3.59 7.63 -0.45
C PHE A 169 2.10 7.35 -0.54
N THR A 170 1.33 8.33 -1.01
CA THR A 170 -0.12 8.19 -1.12
C THR A 170 -0.70 9.10 -2.19
N LEU A 171 -1.95 8.84 -2.59
CA LEU A 171 -2.71 9.67 -3.52
C LEU A 171 -4.10 9.95 -2.94
N LEU A 172 -4.54 11.20 -3.03
CA LEU A 172 -5.93 11.58 -2.76
C LEU A 172 -6.34 12.74 -3.69
N GLY A 173 -7.42 12.53 -4.45
CA GLY A 173 -7.90 13.51 -5.43
C GLY A 173 -6.90 13.73 -6.56
N ASP A 174 -6.47 14.98 -6.75
CA ASP A 174 -5.50 15.35 -7.79
C ASP A 174 -4.06 15.44 -7.27
N TYR A 175 -3.82 15.11 -6.01
CA TYR A 175 -2.49 15.23 -5.38
C TYR A 175 -1.92 13.87 -4.97
N VAL A 176 -0.63 13.72 -5.24
CA VAL A 176 0.22 12.68 -4.67
C VAL A 176 1.01 13.32 -3.54
N TYR A 177 1.10 12.65 -2.39
CA TYR A 177 1.84 13.11 -1.22
C TYR A 177 2.91 12.09 -0.86
N TRP A 178 4.07 12.56 -0.45
CA TRP A 178 5.13 11.68 0.04
C TRP A 178 5.91 12.30 1.20
N THR A 179 6.51 11.44 2.01
CA THR A 179 7.49 11.83 3.01
C THR A 179 8.89 11.66 2.45
N ASP A 180 9.72 12.67 2.69
CA ASP A 180 11.13 12.65 2.37
C ASP A 180 11.94 12.48 3.66
N TRP A 181 12.62 11.34 3.79
CA TRP A 181 13.34 10.99 5.02
C TRP A 181 14.59 11.84 5.21
N GLN A 182 15.27 12.23 4.14
CA GLN A 182 16.48 13.05 4.23
C GLN A 182 16.16 14.53 4.47
N ARG A 183 15.11 15.05 3.83
CA ARG A 183 14.68 16.44 3.99
C ARG A 183 13.81 16.68 5.21
N ARG A 184 13.24 15.64 5.82
CA ARG A 184 12.34 15.77 6.97
C ARG A 184 11.12 16.61 6.62
N SER A 185 10.56 16.36 5.44
CA SER A 185 9.46 17.15 4.89
C SER A 185 8.39 16.26 4.29
N ILE A 186 7.17 16.78 4.25
CA ILE A 186 6.08 16.20 3.48
C ILE A 186 5.84 17.12 2.30
N GLU A 187 5.90 16.55 1.10
CA GLU A 187 5.68 17.24 -0.16
C GLU A 187 4.41 16.71 -0.83
N ARG A 188 3.78 17.54 -1.65
CA ARG A 188 2.72 17.12 -2.57
C ARG A 188 3.02 17.55 -3.99
N VAL A 189 2.53 16.78 -4.95
CA VAL A 189 2.57 17.13 -6.37
C VAL A 189 1.18 16.97 -6.99
N HIS A 190 0.79 17.93 -7.82
CA HIS A 190 -0.43 17.80 -8.60
C HIS A 190 -0.22 16.82 -9.78
N LYS A 191 -1.02 15.75 -9.83
CA LYS A 191 -0.79 14.58 -10.72
C LYS A 191 -0.83 14.88 -12.22
N ARG A 192 -1.37 16.04 -12.62
CA ARG A 192 -1.49 16.48 -14.03
C ARG A 192 -0.53 17.60 -14.43
N THR A 193 -0.29 18.56 -13.54
CA THR A 193 0.53 19.76 -13.83
C THR A 193 1.96 19.59 -13.37
N ALA A 194 2.24 18.55 -12.57
CA ALA A 194 3.52 18.31 -11.91
C ALA A 194 3.97 19.48 -11.01
N GLU A 195 3.04 20.33 -10.57
CA GLU A 195 3.31 21.42 -9.64
C GLU A 195 3.55 20.85 -8.24
N ARG A 196 4.73 21.14 -7.68
CA ARG A 196 5.21 20.63 -6.39
C ARG A 196 5.12 21.69 -5.31
N GLU A 197 4.73 21.27 -4.11
CA GLU A 197 4.64 22.13 -2.94
C GLU A 197 5.07 21.36 -1.68
N ILE A 198 5.84 22.02 -0.81
CA ILE A 198 6.17 21.50 0.51
C ILE A 198 5.02 21.88 1.45
N ILE A 199 4.32 20.89 2.01
CA ILE A 199 3.20 21.13 2.93
C ILE A 199 3.66 21.28 4.38
N ILE A 200 4.69 20.54 4.76
CA ILE A 200 5.30 20.54 6.09
C ILE A 200 6.79 20.34 5.92
N ASP A 201 7.59 21.10 6.66
CA ASP A 201 9.05 20.98 6.71
C ASP A 201 9.52 20.82 8.17
N GLN A 202 10.76 20.37 8.36
CA GLN A 202 11.41 20.18 9.65
C GLN A 202 10.69 19.18 10.59
N LEU A 203 10.08 18.15 10.04
CA LEU A 203 9.43 17.07 10.78
C LEU A 203 10.33 15.82 10.80
N PRO A 204 11.08 15.57 11.89
CA PRO A 204 12.00 14.43 11.97
C PRO A 204 11.24 13.10 12.02
N ASP A 205 11.97 12.01 11.72
CA ASP A 205 11.53 10.62 11.91
C ASP A 205 10.21 10.27 11.20
N LEU A 206 10.01 10.87 10.03
CA LEU A 206 8.89 10.57 9.14
C LEU A 206 9.00 9.15 8.58
N MET A 207 7.94 8.38 8.76
CA MET A 207 7.78 7.03 8.19
C MET A 207 6.71 7.07 7.09
N GLY A 208 5.74 6.15 7.12
CA GLY A 208 4.63 6.06 6.18
C GLY A 208 3.56 7.14 6.38
N LEU A 209 2.78 7.39 5.34
CA LEU A 209 1.60 8.27 5.38
C LEU A 209 0.47 7.70 4.52
N LYS A 210 -0.78 7.96 4.90
CA LYS A 210 -1.97 7.61 4.11
C LYS A 210 -2.95 8.77 4.12
N ALA A 211 -3.27 9.31 2.94
CA ALA A 211 -4.36 10.25 2.78
C ALA A 211 -5.65 9.48 2.45
N THR A 212 -6.76 9.83 3.10
CA THR A 212 -8.05 9.17 2.90
C THR A 212 -9.19 10.13 3.17
N ASN A 213 -10.36 9.85 2.60
CA ASN A 213 -11.60 10.48 3.03
C ASN A 213 -12.11 9.79 4.30
N VAL A 214 -12.64 10.55 5.26
CA VAL A 214 -13.08 10.04 6.57
C VAL A 214 -14.46 9.37 6.49
N HIS A 215 -15.34 9.85 5.60
CA HIS A 215 -16.75 9.42 5.55
C HIS A 215 -17.17 8.79 4.23
N GLN A 216 -16.30 8.81 3.22
CA GLN A 216 -16.62 8.30 1.90
C GLN A 216 -15.95 6.95 1.66
N ILE A 217 -16.77 5.95 1.32
CA ILE A 217 -16.33 4.67 0.75
C ILE A 217 -16.64 4.71 -0.74
N ILE A 218 -15.73 4.21 -1.56
CA ILE A 218 -15.93 4.06 -2.99
C ILE A 218 -15.92 2.57 -3.31
N GLY A 219 -16.88 2.15 -4.12
CA GLY A 219 -16.93 0.78 -4.63
C GLY A 219 -17.60 -0.23 -3.74
N THR A 220 -17.95 -1.36 -4.37
CA THR A 220 -18.43 -2.58 -3.73
C THR A 220 -18.06 -3.77 -4.61
N ASN A 221 -18.24 -4.98 -4.07
CA ASN A 221 -18.15 -6.25 -4.79
C ASN A 221 -19.05 -7.28 -4.07
N PRO A 222 -19.23 -8.50 -4.60
CA PRO A 222 -20.07 -9.52 -3.97
C PRO A 222 -19.64 -9.96 -2.56
N CYS A 223 -18.39 -9.73 -2.14
CA CYS A 223 -17.96 -10.03 -0.78
C CYS A 223 -18.58 -9.10 0.28
N ALA A 224 -19.13 -7.96 -0.12
CA ALA A 224 -19.82 -7.06 0.81
C ALA A 224 -21.15 -7.65 1.33
N GLU A 225 -21.79 -8.53 0.56
CA GLU A 225 -23.06 -9.15 0.90
C GLU A 225 -22.83 -10.48 1.60
N ASP A 226 -23.12 -10.55 2.91
CA ASP A 226 -22.96 -11.75 3.74
C ASP A 226 -21.61 -12.46 3.54
N ASN A 227 -20.54 -11.67 3.40
CA ASN A 227 -19.19 -12.16 3.12
C ASN A 227 -19.11 -13.07 1.87
N GLY A 228 -19.92 -12.80 0.84
CA GLY A 228 -20.03 -13.64 -0.35
C GLY A 228 -20.45 -15.08 -0.05
N GLY A 229 -21.13 -15.34 1.08
CA GLY A 229 -21.50 -16.66 1.57
C GLY A 229 -20.32 -17.48 2.14
N CYS A 230 -19.13 -16.89 2.27
CA CYS A 230 -17.95 -17.58 2.78
C CYS A 230 -17.96 -17.61 4.32
N SER A 231 -17.49 -18.70 4.93
CA SER A 231 -17.47 -18.82 6.40
C SER A 231 -16.30 -18.11 7.08
N HIS A 232 -15.16 -17.95 6.39
CA HIS A 232 -13.91 -17.45 7.00
C HIS A 232 -13.38 -16.19 6.33
N LEU A 233 -13.00 -16.27 5.04
CA LEU A 233 -12.48 -15.16 4.24
C LEU A 233 -13.23 -15.14 2.90
N CYS A 234 -13.59 -13.94 2.43
CA CYS A 234 -14.01 -13.72 1.04
C CYS A 234 -12.89 -12.94 0.35
N LEU A 235 -12.30 -13.50 -0.70
CA LEU A 235 -11.18 -12.92 -1.43
C LEU A 235 -11.66 -12.71 -2.87
N TYR A 236 -12.03 -11.48 -3.20
CA TYR A 236 -12.65 -11.16 -4.48
C TYR A 236 -11.64 -11.21 -5.64
N ARG A 237 -12.11 -11.62 -6.81
CA ARG A 237 -11.31 -11.73 -8.03
C ARG A 237 -12.10 -11.18 -9.23
N PRO A 238 -11.41 -10.70 -10.29
CA PRO A 238 -12.04 -10.25 -11.53
C PRO A 238 -12.95 -11.29 -12.20
#